data_AF-A0A3E4PX81-F1
#
_entry.id   AF-A0A3E4PX81-F1
#
_cell.length_a   1.000
_cell.length_b   1.000
_cell.length_c   1.000
_cell.angle_alpha   90.00
_cell.angle_beta   90.00
_cell.angle_gamma   90.00
#
_symmetry.space_group_name_H-M   'P 1'
#
loop_
_entity.id
_entity.type
_entity.pdbx_description
1 polymer ?
#
loop_
_entity_poly.entity_id
_entity_poly.type
_entity_poly.pdbx_seq_one_letter_code
_entity_poly.pdbx_strand_id
1 'polypeptide(L)'
;MTFCALSSAKGMDIKMTEYTLFLDESYDDNTDLFCIAGCIIKNSDLNIVSNEIESIKQLIWTPTEISSLSPILHSTELNIAYKNRNNSQISRFTNGAYTVFNTKTKEEIADCYQNVYKSFSLLMKNQEITTLCCIIDRKKFRSYYALPNEPRLIDDWYDIAMQEILEAYTHFLCKVNGAGSIIYEARTNSSNTRSNSLDNKMFHNFCKVKVNGKGVSYLTNRTIYNRIRFFNIVTKKDNHAGLQLADFIAFNYIKWYTRTDNERTEFMKRIHHAAYNGNHDLTQEDLRACWGVRILPTDVTENQKNIVELKKLKKII
;
A
#
# COMPACT_ATOMS: atom_id res chain seq x y z
N MET A 1 -25.98 -40.84 -29.85
CA MET A 1 -25.08 -39.87 -29.20
C MET A 1 -25.94 -38.89 -28.42
N THR A 2 -26.07 -39.15 -27.13
CA THR A 2 -26.97 -38.45 -26.22
C THR A 2 -26.25 -37.22 -25.67
N PHE A 3 -26.77 -36.02 -25.98
CA PHE A 3 -26.33 -34.78 -25.34
C PHE A 3 -26.74 -34.84 -23.86
N CYS A 4 -25.76 -34.87 -22.97
CA CYS A 4 -25.98 -34.75 -21.54
C CYS A 4 -26.13 -33.26 -21.20
N ALA A 5 -27.38 -32.80 -21.09
CA ALA A 5 -27.70 -31.50 -20.53
C ALA A 5 -27.46 -31.57 -19.01
N LEU A 6 -26.35 -30.97 -18.55
CA LEU A 6 -26.14 -30.71 -17.13
C LEU A 6 -27.09 -29.59 -16.70
N SER A 7 -28.01 -29.95 -15.82
CA SER A 7 -28.99 -29.10 -15.18
C SER A 7 -28.35 -27.83 -14.62
N SER A 8 -28.87 -26.67 -15.03
CA SER A 8 -28.63 -25.41 -14.34
C SER A 8 -29.25 -25.48 -12.95
N ALA A 9 -28.43 -25.73 -11.93
CA ALA A 9 -28.80 -25.35 -10.59
C ALA A 9 -28.98 -23.82 -10.58
N LYS A 10 -30.22 -23.34 -10.43
CA LYS A 10 -30.51 -21.97 -10.05
C LYS A 10 -29.98 -21.76 -8.64
N GLY A 11 -28.67 -21.58 -8.52
CA GLY A 11 -28.04 -20.98 -7.36
C GLY A 11 -28.50 -19.53 -7.32
N MET A 12 -29.11 -19.13 -6.21
CA MET A 12 -29.33 -17.75 -5.87
C MET A 12 -27.99 -17.03 -6.01
N ASP A 13 -27.87 -16.15 -7.01
CA ASP A 13 -26.63 -15.43 -7.34
C ASP A 13 -26.41 -14.42 -6.21
N ILE A 14 -25.80 -14.87 -5.10
CA ILE A 14 -25.48 -14.02 -3.96
C ILE A 14 -24.45 -13.03 -4.48
N LYS A 15 -24.90 -11.80 -4.75
CA LYS A 15 -24.07 -10.71 -5.22
C LYS A 15 -22.92 -10.52 -4.23
N MET A 16 -21.71 -10.89 -4.66
CA MET A 16 -20.51 -10.71 -3.85
C MET A 16 -20.32 -9.24 -3.53
N THR A 17 -19.90 -8.96 -2.30
CA THR A 17 -19.49 -7.60 -1.92
C THR A 17 -18.25 -7.23 -2.74
N GLU A 18 -18.29 -6.07 -3.39
CA GLU A 18 -17.17 -5.58 -4.19
C GLU A 18 -16.25 -4.70 -3.35
N TYR A 19 -14.95 -4.90 -3.52
CA TYR A 19 -13.90 -4.11 -2.89
C TYR A 19 -12.93 -3.58 -3.93
N THR A 20 -12.24 -2.51 -3.60
CA THR A 20 -11.13 -1.98 -4.40
C THR A 20 -9.91 -1.84 -3.51
N LEU A 21 -8.81 -2.47 -3.94
CA LEU A 21 -7.49 -2.29 -3.36
C LEU A 21 -6.78 -1.15 -4.10
N PHE A 22 -6.51 -0.07 -3.39
CA PHE A 22 -5.69 1.04 -3.87
C PHE A 22 -4.25 0.83 -3.43
N LEU A 23 -3.31 0.96 -4.35
CA LEU A 23 -1.89 0.75 -4.12
C LEU A 23 -1.07 1.93 -4.60
N ASP A 24 -0.07 2.28 -3.79
CA ASP A 24 1.02 3.16 -4.19
C ASP A 24 2.34 2.58 -3.68
N GLU A 25 3.44 3.17 -4.13
CA GLU A 25 4.78 2.78 -3.78
C GLU A 25 5.54 3.87 -3.03
N SER A 26 6.46 3.44 -2.18
CA SER A 26 7.41 4.33 -1.54
C SER A 26 8.79 3.71 -1.59
N TYR A 27 9.81 4.57 -1.62
CA TYR A 27 11.19 4.16 -1.72
C TYR A 27 12.07 5.07 -0.87
N ASP A 28 13.00 4.49 -0.13
CA ASP A 28 13.99 5.21 0.68
C ASP A 28 15.40 4.88 0.21
N ASP A 29 16.02 5.87 -0.44
CA ASP A 29 17.39 5.79 -0.97
C ASP A 29 18.43 5.50 0.10
N ASN A 30 18.23 5.98 1.34
CA ASN A 30 19.23 5.85 2.39
C ASN A 30 19.35 4.42 2.89
N THR A 31 18.21 3.72 2.96
CA THR A 31 18.12 2.37 3.50
C THR A 31 17.99 1.29 2.42
N ASP A 32 17.87 1.69 1.15
CA ASP A 32 17.66 0.80 0.00
C ASP A 32 16.37 -0.04 0.14
N LEU A 33 15.35 0.54 0.79
CA LEU A 33 14.05 -0.09 1.03
C LEU A 33 13.06 0.30 -0.06
N PHE A 34 12.37 -0.69 -0.61
CA PHE A 34 11.25 -0.52 -1.53
C PHE A 34 9.96 -1.00 -0.85
N CYS A 35 8.86 -0.28 -1.02
CA CYS A 35 7.58 -0.60 -0.41
C CYS A 35 6.45 -0.46 -1.42
N ILE A 36 5.57 -1.45 -1.47
CA ILE A 36 4.23 -1.33 -2.07
C ILE A 36 3.23 -1.49 -0.94
N ALA A 37 2.35 -0.51 -0.77
CA ALA A 37 1.32 -0.60 0.24
C ALA A 37 0.06 0.16 -0.17
N GLY A 38 -1.01 -0.06 0.57
CA GLY A 38 -2.21 0.72 0.41
C GLY A 38 -3.37 0.15 1.21
N CYS A 39 -4.58 0.35 0.70
CA CYS A 39 -5.81 0.09 1.44
C CYS A 39 -6.88 -0.61 0.61
N ILE A 40 -7.63 -1.47 1.28
CA ILE A 40 -8.83 -2.12 0.76
C ILE A 40 -10.02 -1.31 1.23
N ILE A 41 -10.84 -0.84 0.29
CA ILE A 41 -12.06 -0.09 0.55
C ILE A 41 -13.23 -0.84 -0.08
N LYS A 42 -14.32 -0.98 0.66
CA LYS A 42 -15.57 -1.52 0.12
C LYS A 42 -16.17 -0.55 -0.88
N ASN A 43 -16.64 -1.03 -2.03
CA ASN A 43 -17.07 -0.14 -3.11
C ASN A 43 -18.28 0.74 -2.74
N SER A 44 -19.12 0.30 -1.80
CA SER A 44 -20.22 1.12 -1.27
C SER A 44 -19.75 2.37 -0.52
N ASP A 45 -18.51 2.36 -0.02
CA ASP A 45 -18.00 3.37 0.91
C ASP A 45 -17.04 4.35 0.20
N LEU A 46 -16.77 4.14 -1.09
CA LEU A 46 -15.88 4.98 -1.90
C LEU A 46 -16.30 6.45 -1.91
N ASN A 47 -17.60 6.74 -1.98
CA ASN A 47 -18.11 8.11 -1.94
C ASN A 47 -17.85 8.77 -0.59
N ILE A 48 -17.96 8.01 0.51
CA ILE A 48 -17.69 8.51 1.87
C ILE A 48 -16.21 8.86 1.98
N VAL A 49 -15.33 7.92 1.58
CA VAL A 49 -13.87 8.17 1.54
C VAL A 49 -13.54 9.38 0.67
N SER A 50 -14.17 9.52 -0.49
CA SER A 50 -13.95 10.69 -1.36
C SER A 50 -14.32 12.01 -0.67
N ASN A 51 -15.47 12.08 0.00
CA ASN A 51 -15.90 13.28 0.70
C ASN A 51 -14.98 13.63 1.88
N GLU A 52 -14.50 12.62 2.61
CA GLU A 52 -13.54 12.82 3.71
C GLU A 52 -12.19 13.30 3.19
N ILE A 53 -11.70 12.77 2.06
CA ILE A 53 -10.46 13.25 1.43
C ILE A 53 -10.58 14.70 0.97
N GLU A 54 -11.70 15.09 0.36
CA GLU A 54 -11.95 16.49 0.00
C GLU A 54 -12.02 17.40 1.25
N SER A 55 -12.57 16.90 2.36
CA SER A 55 -12.55 17.62 3.64
C SER A 55 -11.13 17.76 4.21
N ILE A 56 -10.28 16.75 4.04
CA ILE A 56 -8.86 16.79 4.43
C ILE A 56 -8.09 17.81 3.58
N LYS A 57 -8.38 17.91 2.27
CA LYS A 57 -7.76 18.93 1.39
C LYS A 57 -8.05 20.34 1.88
N GLN A 58 -9.23 20.60 2.41
CA GLN A 58 -9.62 21.91 2.95
C GLN A 58 -8.78 22.34 4.19
N LEU A 59 -8.03 21.42 4.80
CA LEU A 59 -7.07 21.74 5.87
C LEU A 59 -5.80 22.42 5.34
N ILE A 60 -5.49 22.25 4.05
CA ILE A 60 -4.30 22.82 3.39
C ILE A 60 -4.70 23.98 2.47
N TRP A 61 -5.74 23.77 1.66
CA TRP A 61 -6.16 24.66 0.58
C TRP A 61 -7.54 25.26 0.88
N THR A 62 -7.69 26.54 0.58
CA THR A 62 -8.99 27.21 0.56
C THR A 62 -9.87 26.65 -0.58
N PRO A 63 -11.21 26.83 -0.51
CA PRO A 63 -12.10 26.41 -1.60
C PRO A 63 -11.71 26.98 -2.97
N THR A 64 -11.22 28.23 -3.01
CA THR A 64 -10.74 28.89 -4.23
C THR A 64 -9.49 28.22 -4.77
N GLU A 65 -8.53 27.87 -3.91
CA GLU A 65 -7.32 27.13 -4.29
C GLU A 65 -7.65 25.71 -4.76
N ILE A 66 -8.59 25.02 -4.12
CA ILE A 66 -9.04 23.69 -4.57
C ILE A 66 -9.63 23.77 -5.98
N SER A 67 -10.52 24.72 -6.22
CA SER A 67 -11.16 24.90 -7.53
C SER A 67 -10.17 25.29 -8.63
N SER A 68 -9.14 26.08 -8.32
CA SER A 68 -8.20 26.60 -9.32
C SER A 68 -7.02 25.67 -9.58
N LEU A 69 -6.52 24.99 -8.53
CA LEU A 69 -5.32 24.16 -8.60
C LEU A 69 -5.64 22.68 -8.79
N SER A 70 -6.87 22.24 -8.48
CA SER A 70 -7.26 20.82 -8.46
C SER A 70 -6.23 19.95 -7.72
N PRO A 71 -5.92 20.27 -6.44
CA PRO A 71 -4.82 19.65 -5.72
C PRO A 71 -5.05 18.15 -5.48
N ILE A 72 -3.96 17.39 -5.56
CA ILE A 72 -3.87 15.99 -5.17
C ILE A 72 -2.96 15.91 -3.95
N LEU A 73 -3.43 15.22 -2.90
CA LEU A 73 -2.65 15.01 -1.69
C LEU A 73 -1.53 14.01 -1.94
N HIS A 74 -0.30 14.47 -1.75
CA HIS A 74 0.90 13.66 -1.70
C HIS A 74 1.64 13.86 -0.37
N SER A 75 1.98 12.75 0.27
CA SER A 75 2.62 12.69 1.57
C SER A 75 4.06 13.20 1.52
N THR A 76 4.76 12.98 0.41
CA THR A 76 6.13 13.46 0.19
C THR A 76 6.18 14.98 0.18
N GLU A 77 5.35 15.62 -0.63
CA GLU A 77 5.24 17.08 -0.77
C GLU A 77 4.82 17.73 0.54
N LEU A 78 3.83 17.17 1.24
CA LEU A 78 3.40 17.65 2.55
C LEU A 78 4.53 17.54 3.59
N ASN A 79 5.25 16.42 3.60
CA ASN A 79 6.39 16.22 4.50
C ASN A 79 7.58 17.12 4.15
N ILE A 80 7.80 17.43 2.87
CA ILE A 80 8.82 18.40 2.43
C ILE A 80 8.48 19.79 2.96
N ALA A 81 7.23 20.24 2.81
CA ALA A 81 6.77 21.52 3.35
C ALA A 81 6.96 21.57 4.88
N TYR A 82 6.53 20.52 5.60
CA TYR A 82 6.68 20.46 7.05
C TYR A 82 8.13 20.44 7.54
N LYS A 83 9.02 19.69 6.89
CA LYS A 83 10.46 19.66 7.22
C LYS A 83 11.12 21.02 7.00
N ASN A 84 10.68 21.78 5.99
CA ASN A 84 11.22 23.08 5.63
C ASN A 84 10.44 24.27 6.20
N ARG A 85 9.48 24.06 7.12
CA ARG A 85 8.64 25.13 7.68
C ARG A 85 9.41 26.27 8.38
N ASN A 86 10.62 25.99 8.87
CA ASN A 86 11.50 26.99 9.49
C ASN A 86 12.48 27.63 8.50
N ASN A 87 12.45 27.23 7.23
CA ASN A 87 13.37 27.68 6.21
C ASN A 87 12.81 28.96 5.55
N SER A 88 13.57 30.06 5.63
CA SER A 88 13.20 31.34 4.98
C SER A 88 13.13 31.24 3.45
N GLN A 89 13.61 30.15 2.87
CA GLN A 89 13.59 29.85 1.44
C GLN A 89 12.70 28.63 1.12
N ILE A 90 11.60 28.44 1.86
CA ILE A 90 10.66 27.32 1.67
C ILE A 90 10.15 27.19 0.22
N SER A 91 10.02 28.31 -0.50
CA SER A 91 9.62 28.36 -1.91
C SER A 91 10.52 27.59 -2.87
N ARG A 92 11.75 27.25 -2.45
CA ARG A 92 12.67 26.40 -3.23
C ARG A 92 12.32 24.91 -3.14
N PHE A 93 11.47 24.52 -2.21
CA PHE A 93 11.14 23.12 -1.90
C PHE A 93 9.68 22.77 -2.21
N THR A 94 8.78 23.75 -2.20
CA THR A 94 7.38 23.58 -2.55
C THR A 94 7.16 23.85 -4.04
N ASN A 95 6.26 23.10 -4.65
CA ASN A 95 5.93 23.22 -6.07
C ASN A 95 4.43 22.95 -6.29
N GLY A 96 3.93 23.27 -7.48
CA GLY A 96 2.53 23.04 -7.85
C GLY A 96 1.54 23.60 -6.81
N ALA A 97 0.56 22.77 -6.43
CA ALA A 97 -0.45 23.17 -5.45
C ALA A 97 0.12 23.40 -4.04
N TYR A 98 1.30 22.87 -3.71
CA TYR A 98 1.92 23.04 -2.40
C TYR A 98 2.60 24.40 -2.21
N THR A 99 2.64 25.24 -3.24
CA THR A 99 3.16 26.62 -3.14
C THR A 99 2.34 27.51 -2.18
N VAL A 100 1.12 27.11 -1.82
CA VAL A 100 0.30 27.78 -0.79
C VAL A 100 0.99 27.84 0.58
N PHE A 101 1.95 26.95 0.85
CA PHE A 101 2.75 27.01 2.07
C PHE A 101 3.76 28.16 2.10
N ASN A 102 4.05 28.79 0.96
CA ASN A 102 5.01 29.91 0.88
C ASN A 102 4.53 31.17 1.61
N THR A 103 3.22 31.29 1.84
CA THR A 103 2.60 32.41 2.53
C THR A 103 2.17 32.07 3.95
N LYS A 104 2.37 30.83 4.41
CA LYS A 104 1.98 30.36 5.74
C LYS A 104 3.16 30.45 6.72
N THR A 105 2.84 30.75 7.97
CA THR A 105 3.78 30.70 9.10
C THR A 105 4.20 29.27 9.43
N LYS A 106 5.30 29.13 10.19
CA LYS A 106 5.79 27.81 10.62
C LYS A 106 4.78 27.07 11.50
N GLU A 107 4.02 27.81 12.32
CA GLU A 107 2.93 27.30 13.15
C GLU A 107 1.78 26.78 12.28
N GLU A 108 1.30 27.58 11.31
CA GLU A 108 0.23 27.15 10.41
C GLU A 108 0.61 25.91 9.60
N ILE A 109 1.85 25.83 9.09
CA ILE A 109 2.33 24.64 8.37
C ILE A 109 2.33 23.41 9.30
N ALA A 110 2.76 23.59 10.56
CA ALA A 110 2.75 22.50 11.54
C ALA A 110 1.32 22.05 11.85
N ASP A 111 0.40 22.97 12.07
CA ASP A 111 -1.00 22.68 12.36
C ASP A 111 -1.68 21.98 11.17
N CYS A 112 -1.48 22.45 9.94
CA CYS A 112 -1.94 21.77 8.73
C CYS A 112 -1.43 20.32 8.68
N TYR A 113 -0.13 20.12 8.88
CA TYR A 113 0.47 18.78 8.88
C TYR A 113 -0.17 17.87 9.94
N GLN A 114 -0.26 18.31 11.19
CA GLN A 114 -0.83 17.50 12.27
C GLN A 114 -2.30 17.18 12.03
N ASN A 115 -3.09 18.16 11.59
CA ASN A 115 -4.52 17.99 11.35
C ASN A 115 -4.81 17.06 10.16
N VAL A 116 -4.00 17.10 9.10
CA VAL A 116 -4.10 16.16 7.98
C VAL A 116 -3.87 14.72 8.46
N TYR A 117 -2.78 14.46 9.17
CA TYR A 117 -2.47 13.12 9.69
C TYR A 117 -3.48 12.62 10.73
N LYS A 118 -4.01 13.52 11.57
CA LYS A 118 -5.10 13.22 12.50
C LYS A 118 -6.38 12.83 11.76
N SER A 119 -6.75 13.58 10.72
CA SER A 119 -7.97 13.34 9.95
C SER A 119 -7.87 12.04 9.15
N PHE A 120 -6.71 11.75 8.55
CA PHE A 120 -6.45 10.42 7.97
C PHE A 120 -6.56 9.29 8.99
N SER A 121 -6.05 9.49 10.21
CA SER A 121 -6.19 8.49 11.29
C SER A 121 -7.65 8.22 11.66
N LEU A 122 -8.48 9.26 11.67
CA LEU A 122 -9.92 9.16 11.93
C LEU A 122 -10.66 8.48 10.77
N LEU A 123 -10.35 8.87 9.53
CA LEU A 123 -10.90 8.24 8.31
C LEU A 123 -10.68 6.72 8.34
N MET A 124 -9.44 6.28 8.57
CA MET A 124 -9.10 4.86 8.64
C MET A 124 -9.89 4.12 9.72
N LYS A 125 -10.08 4.77 10.88
CA LYS A 125 -10.83 4.18 11.99
C LYS A 125 -12.33 4.09 11.67
N ASN A 126 -12.92 5.17 11.16
CA ASN A 126 -14.37 5.29 10.98
C ASN A 126 -14.89 4.45 9.81
N GLN A 127 -14.05 4.24 8.78
CA GLN A 127 -14.39 3.43 7.60
C GLN A 127 -13.84 2.01 7.68
N GLU A 128 -13.31 1.59 8.85
CA GLU A 128 -12.75 0.25 9.08
C GLU A 128 -11.77 -0.20 7.97
N ILE A 129 -10.92 0.74 7.55
CA ILE A 129 -10.02 0.52 6.42
C ILE A 129 -9.03 -0.59 6.77
N THR A 130 -8.91 -1.57 5.89
CA THR A 130 -7.89 -2.63 5.97
C THR A 130 -6.70 -2.28 5.10
N THR A 131 -5.47 -2.45 5.61
CA THR A 131 -4.24 -2.16 4.86
C THR A 131 -3.47 -3.42 4.50
N LEU A 132 -2.74 -3.35 3.39
CA LEU A 132 -1.76 -4.33 2.94
C LEU A 132 -0.44 -3.64 2.63
N CYS A 133 0.67 -4.31 2.92
CA CYS A 133 2.01 -3.77 2.75
C CYS A 133 3.01 -4.88 2.47
N CYS A 134 3.89 -4.66 1.48
CA CYS A 134 5.08 -5.43 1.24
C CYS A 134 6.30 -4.50 1.21
N ILE A 135 7.26 -4.72 2.10
CA ILE A 135 8.55 -4.02 2.18
C ILE A 135 9.64 -4.98 1.73
N ILE A 136 10.50 -4.52 0.84
CA ILE A 136 11.64 -5.23 0.29
C ILE A 136 12.92 -4.48 0.69
N ASP A 137 13.72 -5.10 1.54
CA ASP A 137 15.11 -4.71 1.79
C ASP A 137 15.99 -5.25 0.66
N ARG A 138 16.22 -4.40 -0.35
CA ARG A 138 16.94 -4.79 -1.57
C ARG A 138 18.41 -5.10 -1.28
N LYS A 139 18.99 -4.45 -0.28
CA LYS A 139 20.36 -4.71 0.16
C LYS A 139 20.48 -6.10 0.76
N LYS A 140 19.59 -6.48 1.69
CA LYS A 140 19.54 -7.84 2.26
C LYS A 140 19.25 -8.88 1.18
N PHE A 141 18.27 -8.64 0.30
CA PHE A 141 17.97 -9.55 -0.81
C PHE A 141 19.20 -9.83 -1.68
N ARG A 142 19.90 -8.78 -2.11
CA ARG A 142 21.12 -8.93 -2.91
C ARG A 142 22.18 -9.70 -2.14
N SER A 143 22.36 -9.42 -0.84
CA SER A 143 23.35 -10.13 -0.03
C SER A 143 23.03 -11.62 0.16
N TYR A 144 21.76 -12.01 0.17
CA TYR A 144 21.34 -13.40 0.40
C TYR A 144 21.23 -14.21 -0.88
N TYR A 145 20.80 -13.59 -1.98
CA TYR A 145 20.39 -14.30 -3.18
C TYR A 145 21.17 -13.92 -4.44
N ALA A 146 21.90 -12.79 -4.48
CA ALA A 146 22.59 -12.40 -5.71
C ALA A 146 23.85 -13.24 -5.92
N LEU A 147 23.96 -13.84 -7.10
CA LEU A 147 25.17 -14.49 -7.57
C LEU A 147 25.80 -13.61 -8.66
N PRO A 148 27.08 -13.22 -8.56
CA PRO A 148 27.71 -12.31 -9.53
C PRO A 148 27.62 -12.77 -10.99
N ASN A 149 27.63 -14.09 -11.22
CA ASN A 149 27.56 -14.68 -12.56
C ASN A 149 26.13 -14.91 -13.06
N GLU A 150 25.10 -14.70 -12.22
CA GLU A 150 23.69 -14.93 -12.56
C GLU A 150 22.83 -13.68 -12.25
N PRO A 151 23.01 -12.58 -13.00
CA PRO A 151 22.34 -11.31 -12.73
C PRO A 151 20.80 -11.35 -12.90
N ARG A 152 20.26 -12.40 -13.53
CA ARG A 152 18.81 -12.61 -13.74
C ARG A 152 18.19 -13.60 -12.76
N LEU A 153 18.93 -14.01 -11.73
CA LEU A 153 18.44 -14.95 -10.72
C LEU A 153 17.32 -14.37 -9.86
N ILE A 154 17.41 -13.08 -9.53
CA ILE A 154 16.41 -12.39 -8.71
C ILE A 154 15.41 -11.73 -9.66
N ASP A 155 14.13 -12.02 -9.45
CA ASP A 155 13.04 -11.34 -10.15
C ASP A 155 13.01 -9.83 -9.83
N ASP A 156 12.29 -9.08 -10.65
CA ASP A 156 12.10 -7.66 -10.43
C ASP A 156 11.30 -7.41 -9.13
N TRP A 157 11.68 -6.37 -8.36
CA TRP A 157 11.13 -6.10 -7.02
C TRP A 157 9.61 -5.91 -7.04
N TYR A 158 9.08 -5.41 -8.16
CA TYR A 158 7.66 -5.23 -8.36
C TYR A 158 6.94 -6.57 -8.54
N ASP A 159 7.56 -7.53 -9.24
CA ASP A 159 7.02 -8.90 -9.39
C ASP A 159 6.92 -9.57 -8.01
N ILE A 160 7.97 -9.46 -7.20
CA ILE A 160 8.04 -10.05 -5.87
C ILE A 160 6.98 -9.43 -4.95
N ALA A 161 6.92 -8.10 -4.85
CA ALA A 161 5.98 -7.41 -3.98
C ALA A 161 4.51 -7.63 -4.39
N MET A 162 4.22 -7.62 -5.70
CA MET A 162 2.86 -7.83 -6.20
C MET A 162 2.36 -9.25 -5.91
N GLN A 163 3.21 -10.28 -5.96
CA GLN A 163 2.81 -11.64 -5.60
C GLN A 163 2.31 -11.71 -4.15
N GLU A 164 3.02 -11.10 -3.21
CA GLU A 164 2.62 -11.06 -1.79
C GLU A 164 1.32 -10.30 -1.57
N ILE A 165 1.16 -9.15 -2.24
CA ILE A 165 -0.06 -8.33 -2.15
C ILE A 165 -1.26 -9.08 -2.74
N LEU A 166 -1.10 -9.72 -3.90
CA LEU A 166 -2.17 -10.48 -4.56
C LEU A 166 -2.59 -11.70 -3.73
N GLU A 167 -1.62 -12.36 -3.07
CA GLU A 167 -1.91 -13.46 -2.18
C GLU A 167 -2.79 -13.01 -1.00
N ALA A 168 -2.34 -11.97 -0.27
CA ALA A 168 -3.05 -11.45 0.88
C ALA A 168 -4.44 -10.88 0.50
N TYR A 169 -4.53 -10.16 -0.62
CA TYR A 169 -5.80 -9.60 -1.08
C TYR A 169 -6.79 -10.68 -1.53
N THR A 170 -6.32 -11.71 -2.25
CA THR A 170 -7.17 -12.84 -2.64
C THR A 170 -7.68 -13.58 -1.40
N HIS A 171 -6.83 -13.78 -0.39
CA HIS A 171 -7.24 -14.39 0.87
C HIS A 171 -8.29 -13.55 1.60
N PHE A 172 -8.08 -12.23 1.71
CA PHE A 172 -9.08 -11.29 2.24
C PHE A 172 -10.44 -11.46 1.53
N LEU A 173 -10.45 -11.40 0.20
CA LEU A 173 -11.67 -11.53 -0.60
C LEU A 173 -12.37 -12.89 -0.38
N CYS A 174 -11.62 -13.97 -0.23
CA CYS A 174 -12.19 -15.26 0.12
C CYS A 174 -12.86 -15.25 1.50
N LYS A 175 -12.22 -14.65 2.52
CA LYS A 175 -12.76 -14.58 3.89
C LYS A 175 -14.05 -13.78 3.99
N VAL A 176 -14.16 -12.69 3.23
CA VAL A 176 -15.36 -11.84 3.21
C VAL A 176 -16.38 -12.25 2.14
N ASN A 177 -16.13 -13.35 1.43
CA ASN A 177 -16.88 -13.78 0.25
C ASN A 177 -17.10 -12.65 -0.77
N GLY A 178 -16.06 -11.85 -0.99
CA GLY A 178 -16.07 -10.71 -1.90
C GLY A 178 -15.46 -10.99 -3.27
N ALA A 179 -15.55 -9.98 -4.11
CA ALA A 179 -14.77 -9.82 -5.33
C ALA A 179 -14.09 -8.44 -5.33
N GLY A 180 -13.01 -8.32 -6.08
CA GLY A 180 -12.09 -7.19 -5.94
C GLY A 180 -11.60 -6.63 -7.26
N SER A 181 -11.28 -5.35 -7.24
CA SER A 181 -10.49 -4.66 -8.26
C SER A 181 -9.25 -4.05 -7.62
N ILE A 182 -8.19 -3.86 -8.41
CA ILE A 182 -6.97 -3.20 -7.98
C ILE A 182 -6.81 -1.92 -8.78
N ILE A 183 -6.53 -0.81 -8.11
CA ILE A 183 -6.14 0.45 -8.71
C ILE A 183 -4.75 0.79 -8.20
N TYR A 184 -3.82 0.98 -9.13
CA TYR A 184 -2.43 1.29 -8.83
C TYR A 184 -2.02 2.59 -9.52
N GLU A 185 -1.30 3.44 -8.79
CA GLU A 185 -0.82 4.71 -9.32
C GLU A 185 0.43 4.52 -10.21
N ALA A 186 0.34 4.96 -11.48
CA ALA A 186 1.45 4.98 -12.42
C ALA A 186 2.44 6.11 -12.10
N ARG A 187 3.74 5.83 -12.20
CA ARG A 187 4.77 6.87 -12.06
C ARG A 187 4.88 7.76 -13.30
N THR A 188 4.56 7.24 -14.49
CA THR A 188 4.79 7.97 -15.74
C THR A 188 3.55 8.72 -16.22
N ASN A 189 3.69 10.03 -16.42
CA ASN A 189 2.81 10.76 -17.33
C ASN A 189 2.90 10.09 -18.71
N SER A 190 1.75 9.84 -19.32
CA SER A 190 1.45 8.98 -20.49
C SER A 190 2.23 9.22 -21.81
N SER A 191 3.36 9.95 -21.81
CA SER A 191 4.09 10.34 -23.01
C SER A 191 5.35 9.51 -23.31
N ASN A 192 5.73 8.53 -22.49
CA ASN A 192 6.86 7.64 -22.77
C ASN A 192 6.40 6.17 -22.81
N THR A 193 5.81 5.78 -23.94
CA THR A 193 5.58 4.38 -24.35
C THR A 193 6.91 3.67 -24.61
N ARG A 194 7.73 3.49 -23.56
CA ARG A 194 8.79 2.48 -23.57
C ARG A 194 8.19 1.22 -22.96
N SER A 195 8.38 0.08 -23.63
CA SER A 195 8.04 -1.26 -23.13
C SER A 195 8.66 -1.59 -21.76
N ASN A 196 9.64 -0.79 -21.30
CA ASN A 196 10.32 -0.87 -20.01
C ASN A 196 9.81 0.13 -18.94
N SER A 197 8.68 0.82 -19.13
CA SER A 197 8.14 1.65 -18.03
C SER A 197 7.79 0.79 -16.81
N LEU A 198 8.03 1.32 -15.60
CA LEU A 198 7.73 0.63 -14.34
C LEU A 198 6.24 0.23 -14.26
N ASP A 199 5.37 1.08 -14.82
CA ASP A 199 3.93 0.85 -14.95
C ASP A 199 3.64 -0.38 -15.83
N ASN A 200 4.32 -0.51 -16.98
CA ASN A 200 4.19 -1.69 -17.85
C ASN A 200 4.69 -2.96 -17.18
N LYS A 201 5.74 -2.89 -16.35
CA LYS A 201 6.20 -4.03 -15.55
C LYS A 201 5.11 -4.47 -14.57
N MET A 202 4.54 -3.54 -13.81
CA MET A 202 3.46 -3.83 -12.86
C MET A 202 2.22 -4.46 -13.52
N PHE A 203 1.77 -3.90 -14.64
CA PHE A 203 0.67 -4.48 -15.40
C PHE A 203 1.01 -5.89 -15.92
N HIS A 204 2.22 -6.04 -16.45
CA HIS A 204 2.71 -7.33 -16.94
C HIS A 204 2.81 -8.36 -15.81
N ASN A 205 3.16 -7.94 -14.59
CA ASN A 205 3.23 -8.80 -13.40
C ASN A 205 1.86 -9.26 -12.95
N PHE A 206 0.90 -8.34 -12.91
CA PHE A 206 -0.49 -8.72 -12.66
C PHE A 206 -0.97 -9.74 -13.70
N CYS A 207 -0.72 -9.49 -14.99
CA CYS A 207 -1.06 -10.42 -16.06
C CYS A 207 -0.36 -11.76 -15.88
N LYS A 208 0.96 -11.76 -15.60
CA LYS A 208 1.74 -12.97 -15.31
C LYS A 208 1.10 -13.75 -14.17
N VAL A 209 0.84 -13.15 -13.02
CA VAL A 209 0.25 -13.85 -11.87
C VAL A 209 -1.16 -14.38 -12.18
N LYS A 210 -1.99 -13.58 -12.85
CA LYS A 210 -3.36 -13.95 -13.23
C LYS A 210 -3.41 -15.03 -14.33
N VAL A 211 -2.39 -15.15 -15.16
CA VAL A 211 -2.33 -16.12 -16.28
C VAL A 211 -1.41 -17.31 -15.96
N ASN A 212 -0.55 -17.22 -14.94
CA ASN A 212 0.33 -18.30 -14.52
C ASN A 212 -0.50 -19.47 -14.01
N GLY A 213 -0.41 -20.62 -14.71
CA GLY A 213 -1.22 -21.80 -14.44
C GLY A 213 -1.04 -22.41 -13.04
N LYS A 214 0.02 -22.04 -12.31
CA LYS A 214 0.26 -22.51 -10.92
C LYS A 214 -0.40 -21.63 -9.84
N GLY A 215 -0.69 -20.35 -10.12
CA GLY A 215 -1.07 -19.37 -9.10
C GLY A 215 0.13 -18.73 -8.38
N VAL A 216 -0.06 -18.30 -7.13
CA VAL A 216 1.03 -17.85 -6.22
C VAL A 216 1.28 -18.92 -5.15
N SER A 217 2.33 -18.77 -4.34
CA SER A 217 2.86 -19.77 -3.39
C SER A 217 1.80 -20.70 -2.76
N TYR A 218 0.73 -20.12 -2.19
CA TYR A 218 -0.30 -20.91 -1.49
C TYR A 218 -1.70 -20.86 -2.12
N LEU A 219 -1.91 -20.11 -3.21
CA LEU A 219 -3.23 -19.91 -3.81
C LEU A 219 -3.27 -20.31 -5.28
N THR A 220 -4.32 -21.04 -5.65
CA THR A 220 -4.53 -21.45 -7.04
C THR A 220 -4.85 -20.25 -7.92
N ASN A 221 -4.40 -20.31 -9.18
CA ASN A 221 -4.77 -19.33 -10.21
C ASN A 221 -6.29 -19.12 -10.29
N ARG A 222 -7.07 -20.22 -10.25
CA ARG A 222 -8.53 -20.18 -10.30
C ARG A 222 -9.12 -19.33 -9.17
N THR A 223 -8.57 -19.44 -7.96
CA THR A 223 -9.02 -18.62 -6.82
C THR A 223 -8.74 -17.14 -7.06
N ILE A 224 -7.53 -16.80 -7.51
CA ILE A 224 -7.14 -15.43 -7.83
C ILE A 224 -8.05 -14.85 -8.92
N TYR A 225 -8.25 -15.60 -10.02
CA TYR A 225 -9.08 -15.19 -11.15
C TYR A 225 -10.54 -14.94 -10.76
N ASN A 226 -11.11 -15.82 -9.93
CA ASN A 226 -12.50 -15.70 -9.49
C ASN A 226 -12.74 -14.52 -8.53
N ARG A 227 -11.71 -14.12 -7.77
CA ARG A 227 -11.82 -13.07 -6.77
C ARG A 227 -11.37 -11.71 -7.31
N ILE A 228 -10.27 -11.63 -8.06
CA ILE A 228 -9.71 -10.38 -8.57
C ILE A 228 -10.08 -10.18 -10.05
N ARG A 229 -11.03 -9.28 -10.29
CA ARG A 229 -11.62 -9.05 -11.61
C ARG A 229 -10.76 -8.14 -12.47
N PHE A 230 -10.35 -7.00 -11.93
CA PHE A 230 -9.69 -5.93 -12.67
C PHE A 230 -8.41 -5.46 -11.99
N PHE A 231 -7.46 -4.99 -12.80
CA PHE A 231 -6.27 -4.28 -12.37
C PHE A 231 -6.10 -3.10 -13.30
N ASN A 232 -6.26 -1.90 -12.75
CA ASN A 232 -6.21 -0.66 -13.48
C ASN A 232 -4.99 0.13 -13.03
N ILE A 233 -4.17 0.54 -13.99
CA ILE A 233 -3.12 1.52 -13.75
C ILE A 233 -3.68 2.88 -14.14
N VAL A 234 -3.66 3.83 -13.20
CA VAL A 234 -4.15 5.19 -13.41
C VAL A 234 -3.01 6.17 -13.19
N THR A 235 -3.04 7.31 -13.86
CA THR A 235 -1.92 8.27 -13.80
C THR A 235 -2.01 9.13 -12.53
N LYS A 236 -0.87 9.67 -12.07
CA LYS A 236 -0.81 10.64 -10.95
C LYS A 236 -1.74 11.86 -11.09
N LYS A 237 -2.26 12.14 -12.29
CA LYS A 237 -3.18 13.27 -12.54
C LYS A 237 -4.63 12.93 -12.22
N ASP A 238 -4.94 11.65 -12.07
CA ASP A 238 -6.29 11.19 -11.81
C ASP A 238 -6.59 11.36 -10.30
N ASN A 239 -7.51 12.26 -9.95
CA ASN A 239 -7.86 12.59 -8.56
C ASN A 239 -8.67 11.45 -7.90
N HIS A 240 -7.99 10.34 -7.58
CA HIS A 240 -8.57 9.21 -6.86
C HIS A 240 -8.31 9.34 -5.37
N ALA A 241 -9.38 9.45 -4.58
CA ALA A 241 -9.31 9.56 -3.13
C ALA A 241 -8.60 8.37 -2.47
N GLY A 242 -8.85 7.15 -2.96
CA GLY A 242 -8.20 5.94 -2.46
C GLY A 242 -6.69 5.89 -2.72
N LEU A 243 -6.22 6.44 -3.85
CA LEU A 243 -4.78 6.52 -4.15
C LEU A 243 -4.07 7.56 -3.29
N GLN A 244 -4.71 8.71 -3.02
CA GLN A 244 -4.17 9.70 -2.09
C GLN A 244 -3.99 9.12 -0.68
N LEU A 245 -4.93 8.29 -0.21
CA LEU A 245 -4.76 7.56 1.05
C LEU A 245 -3.64 6.50 0.93
N ALA A 246 -3.56 5.78 -0.19
CA ALA A 246 -2.52 4.77 -0.40
C ALA A 246 -1.10 5.36 -0.39
N ASP A 247 -0.89 6.53 -0.99
CA ASP A 247 0.39 7.28 -0.94
C ASP A 247 0.81 7.56 0.51
N PHE A 248 -0.11 8.09 1.32
CA PHE A 248 0.14 8.31 2.74
C PHE A 248 0.43 7.01 3.49
N ILE A 249 -0.23 5.89 3.15
CA ILE A 249 0.03 4.59 3.78
C ILE A 249 1.43 4.09 3.43
N ALA A 250 1.80 4.05 2.15
CA ALA A 250 3.09 3.56 1.67
C ALA A 250 4.27 4.36 2.26
N PHE A 251 4.17 5.68 2.21
CA PHE A 251 5.19 6.58 2.76
C PHE A 251 5.38 6.45 4.27
N ASN A 252 4.32 6.12 5.02
CA ASN A 252 4.42 5.96 6.47
C ASN A 252 4.82 4.54 6.88
N TYR A 253 4.53 3.50 6.09
CA TYR A 253 4.99 2.14 6.36
C TYR A 253 6.51 1.99 6.22
N ILE A 254 7.13 2.59 5.20
CA ILE A 254 8.58 2.54 5.05
C ILE A 254 9.29 3.21 6.24
N LYS A 255 8.70 4.30 6.76
CA LYS A 255 9.17 4.99 7.97
C LYS A 255 8.91 4.18 9.24
N TRP A 256 7.80 3.47 9.34
CA TRP A 256 7.51 2.59 10.47
C TRP A 256 8.60 1.51 10.63
N TYR A 257 9.05 0.94 9.51
CA TYR A 257 10.08 -0.10 9.51
C TYR A 257 11.46 0.42 9.94
N THR A 258 11.78 1.68 9.62
CA THR A 258 13.07 2.29 9.96
C THR A 258 13.09 2.98 11.33
N ARG A 259 11.95 3.10 12.02
CA ARG A 259 11.80 3.83 13.29
C ARG A 259 11.62 2.92 14.48
N THR A 260 12.14 3.38 15.61
CA THR A 260 11.91 2.77 16.93
C THR A 260 10.48 3.04 17.42
N ASP A 261 10.04 2.29 18.43
CA ASP A 261 8.69 2.42 18.99
C ASP A 261 8.35 3.84 19.49
N ASN A 262 9.34 4.54 20.03
CA ASN A 262 9.18 5.91 20.55
C ASN A 262 9.06 6.96 19.43
N GLU A 263 9.49 6.65 18.21
CA GLU A 263 9.47 7.56 17.06
C GLU A 263 8.28 7.35 16.13
N ARG A 264 7.50 6.28 16.36
CA ARG A 264 6.33 5.92 15.56
C ARG A 264 5.17 6.85 15.91
N THR A 265 4.63 7.52 14.89
CA THR A 265 3.50 8.44 15.05
C THR A 265 2.19 7.66 15.25
N GLU A 266 1.17 8.33 15.78
CA GLU A 266 -0.17 7.73 15.95
C GLU A 266 -0.77 7.26 14.62
N PHE A 267 -0.50 7.99 13.52
CA PHE A 267 -0.94 7.54 12.20
C PHE A 267 -0.23 6.26 11.76
N MET A 268 1.08 6.14 11.99
CA MET A 268 1.79 4.89 11.65
C MET A 268 1.26 3.71 12.48
N LYS A 269 0.98 3.92 13.78
CA LYS A 269 0.35 2.91 14.64
C LYS A 269 -1.05 2.54 14.15
N ARG A 270 -1.85 3.53 13.73
CA ARG A 270 -3.19 3.31 13.13
C ARG A 270 -3.09 2.46 11.87
N ILE A 271 -2.17 2.79 10.97
CA ILE A 271 -1.91 2.01 9.76
C ILE A 271 -1.54 0.56 10.10
N HIS A 272 -0.60 0.37 11.04
CA HIS A 272 -0.18 -0.98 11.44
C HIS A 272 -1.30 -1.78 12.14
N HIS A 273 -2.14 -1.12 12.93
CA HIS A 273 -3.33 -1.74 13.53
C HIS A 273 -4.38 -2.13 12.48
N ALA A 274 -4.49 -1.36 11.40
CA ALA A 274 -5.38 -1.64 10.27
C ALA A 274 -4.86 -2.75 9.34
N ALA A 275 -3.63 -3.24 9.55
CA ALA A 275 -3.04 -4.25 8.68
C ALA A 275 -3.80 -5.56 8.76
N TYR A 276 -4.04 -6.16 7.60
CA TYR A 276 -4.73 -7.44 7.52
C TYR A 276 -4.00 -8.54 8.31
N ASN A 277 -4.72 -9.30 9.12
CA ASN A 277 -4.15 -10.38 9.94
C ASN A 277 -4.66 -11.78 9.51
N GLY A 278 -5.26 -11.91 8.33
CA GLY A 278 -5.90 -13.16 7.91
C GLY A 278 -7.36 -13.32 8.40
N ASN A 279 -7.95 -12.29 9.01
CA ASN A 279 -9.26 -12.34 9.67
C ASN A 279 -9.26 -13.22 10.94
N HIS A 280 -8.13 -13.24 11.65
CA HIS A 280 -7.96 -13.91 12.93
C HIS A 280 -8.34 -12.98 14.09
N ASP A 281 -8.67 -13.55 15.24
CA ASP A 281 -8.85 -12.77 16.46
C ASP A 281 -7.50 -12.29 16.98
N LEU A 282 -7.28 -10.97 16.98
CA LEU A 282 -6.04 -10.33 17.45
C LEU A 282 -5.72 -10.63 18.92
N THR A 283 -6.72 -10.99 19.73
CA THR A 283 -6.50 -11.35 21.14
C THR A 283 -5.90 -12.75 21.30
N GLN A 284 -6.04 -13.60 20.28
CA GLN A 284 -5.51 -14.95 20.27
C GLN A 284 -4.22 -15.05 19.46
N GLU A 285 -4.20 -14.47 18.27
CA GLU A 285 -3.08 -14.60 17.36
C GLU A 285 -2.94 -13.36 16.45
N ASP A 286 -1.74 -12.77 16.47
CA ASP A 286 -1.41 -11.66 15.59
C ASP A 286 -0.60 -12.15 14.38
N LEU A 287 -1.30 -12.41 13.29
CA LEU A 287 -0.71 -12.87 12.02
C LEU A 287 -0.49 -11.75 11.01
N ARG A 288 -0.40 -10.48 11.45
CA ARG A 288 -0.15 -9.35 10.53
C ARG A 288 1.16 -9.52 9.75
N ALA A 289 2.20 -10.06 10.39
CA ALA A 289 3.49 -10.33 9.72
C ALA A 289 3.40 -11.41 8.62
N CYS A 290 2.36 -12.25 8.64
CA CYS A 290 2.12 -13.29 7.64
C CYS A 290 1.26 -12.80 6.47
N TRP A 291 0.41 -11.80 6.72
CA TRP A 291 -0.62 -11.37 5.76
C TRP A 291 -0.47 -9.89 5.36
N GLY A 292 -0.73 -8.97 6.29
CA GLY A 292 -0.89 -7.54 5.99
C GLY A 292 0.39 -6.72 5.98
N VAL A 293 1.48 -7.21 6.60
CA VAL A 293 2.79 -6.53 6.62
C VAL A 293 3.89 -7.54 6.32
N ARG A 294 4.17 -7.73 5.03
CA ARG A 294 5.25 -8.61 4.57
C ARG A 294 6.56 -7.84 4.48
N ILE A 295 7.59 -8.35 5.14
CA ILE A 295 8.95 -7.80 5.07
C ILE A 295 9.85 -8.86 4.48
N LEU A 296 10.49 -8.53 3.37
CA LEU A 296 11.31 -9.44 2.58
C LEU A 296 12.74 -8.88 2.41
N PRO A 297 13.77 -9.74 2.32
CA PRO A 297 13.68 -11.16 2.62
C PRO A 297 13.49 -11.38 4.12
N THR A 298 12.99 -12.55 4.53
CA THR A 298 12.91 -12.88 5.96
C THR A 298 14.32 -12.84 6.57
N ASP A 299 14.49 -12.11 7.68
CA ASP A 299 15.79 -11.97 8.33
C ASP A 299 16.18 -13.27 9.05
N VAL A 300 16.90 -14.12 8.33
CA VAL A 300 17.36 -15.42 8.85
C VAL A 300 18.35 -15.23 10.00
N THR A 301 19.16 -14.17 9.95
CA THR A 301 20.15 -13.85 10.98
C THR A 301 19.52 -13.41 12.29
N GLU A 302 18.48 -12.59 12.24
CA GLU A 302 17.70 -12.19 13.43
C GLU A 302 16.99 -13.40 14.05
N ASN A 303 16.37 -14.24 13.22
CA ASN A 303 15.76 -15.48 13.70
C ASN A 303 16.77 -16.41 14.40
N GLN A 304 17.98 -16.53 13.86
CA GLN A 304 19.05 -17.30 14.51
C GLN A 304 19.49 -16.69 15.85
N LYS A 305 19.61 -15.36 15.93
CA LYS A 305 19.92 -14.66 17.19
C LYS A 305 18.84 -14.89 18.24
N ASN A 306 17.57 -14.73 17.86
CA ASN A 306 16.43 -14.94 18.75
C ASN A 306 16.37 -16.38 19.27
N ILE A 307 16.66 -17.38 18.42
CA ILE A 307 16.77 -18.79 18.83
C ILE A 307 17.89 -19.00 19.86
N VAL A 308 19.06 -18.37 19.65
CA VAL A 308 20.19 -18.47 20.59
C VAL A 308 19.84 -17.81 21.93
N GLU A 309 19.17 -16.67 21.92
CA GLU A 309 18.76 -15.94 23.12
C GLU A 309 17.67 -16.69 23.90
N LEU A 310 16.65 -17.23 23.21
CA LEU A 310 15.66 -18.13 23.80
C LEU A 310 16.31 -19.35 24.46
N LYS A 311 17.34 -19.94 23.84
CA LYS A 311 18.10 -21.05 24.43
C LYS A 311 18.88 -20.64 25.68
N LYS A 312 19.33 -19.39 25.79
CA LYS A 312 19.96 -18.86 26.99
C LYS A 312 18.95 -18.66 28.11
N LEU A 313 17.80 -18.06 27.81
CA LEU A 313 16.73 -17.81 28.78
C LEU A 313 16.16 -19.12 29.35
N LYS A 314 15.97 -20.14 28.51
CA LYS A 314 15.52 -21.49 28.94
C LYS A 314 16.53 -22.26 29.80
N LYS A 315 17.78 -21.82 29.90
CA LYS A 315 18.79 -22.40 30.80
C LYS A 315 18.85 -21.73 32.18
N ILE A 316 18.15 -20.60 32.34
CA ILE A 316 18.11 -19.80 33.57
C ILE A 316 16.87 -20.14 34.41
N ILE A 317 15.89 -20.83 33.81
CA ILE A 317 14.70 -21.41 34.46
C ILE A 317 14.99 -22.89 34.74
#